data_AF-A0A3N8A997-F1
#
_entry.id   AF-A0A3N8A997-F1
#
_cell.length_a   1.000
_cell.length_b   1.000
_cell.length_c   1.000
_cell.angle_alpha   90.00
_cell.angle_beta   90.00
_cell.angle_gamma   90.00
#
_symmetry.space_group_name_H-M   'P 1'
#
loop_
_entity.id
_entity.type
_entity.pdbx_description
1 polymer ?
#
loop_
_entity_poly.entity_id
_entity_poly.type
_entity_poly.pdbx_seq_one_letter_code
_entity_poly.pdbx_strand_id
1 'polypeptide(L)'
;MLKEFAGPTYEIPRPRHTGGRLLFLDYDGVLHPENVFLLHRRGPQLLDAPGHRLFEHCGLLEDALAPYPELQIVLSTSWVRRYRGSIRRVSRRLTPGLQARVVGATYHSGMDREEFAAAPRGMQVWSDVLRRKPDAWLALDDDWLHWPAWCRDCLVRTDPILGISEPSVLEKLKTNLERVHKAIGGE
;
A
#
# COMPACT_ATOMS: atom_id res chain seq x y z
N MET A 1 30.91 -9.70 -22.84
CA MET A 1 29.98 -10.80 -22.52
C MET A 1 29.78 -10.78 -21.01
N LEU A 2 28.83 -9.99 -20.52
CA LEU A 2 28.51 -9.93 -19.09
C LEU A 2 27.74 -11.21 -18.76
N LYS A 3 28.34 -12.04 -17.91
CA LYS A 3 27.70 -13.25 -17.39
C LYS A 3 26.44 -12.84 -16.64
N GLU A 4 25.36 -13.51 -16.99
CA GLU A 4 24.04 -13.45 -16.37
C GLU A 4 24.17 -13.30 -14.86
N PHE A 5 23.64 -12.21 -14.31
CA PHE A 5 23.33 -12.17 -12.90
C PHE A 5 22.31 -13.29 -12.68
N ALA A 6 22.72 -14.34 -11.98
CA ALA A 6 21.80 -15.36 -11.51
C ALA A 6 20.67 -14.62 -10.77
N GLY A 7 19.49 -14.58 -11.39
CA GLY A 7 18.30 -14.08 -10.75
C GLY A 7 18.07 -14.85 -9.43
N PRO A 8 17.24 -14.33 -8.53
CA PRO A 8 16.99 -14.97 -7.25
C PRO A 8 16.65 -16.46 -7.46
N THR A 9 17.27 -17.33 -6.67
CA THR A 9 17.12 -18.80 -6.69
C THR A 9 15.72 -19.29 -6.31
N TYR A 10 14.78 -18.38 -6.10
CA TYR A 10 13.39 -18.64 -5.74
C TYR A 10 12.47 -17.99 -6.75
N GLU A 11 11.60 -18.79 -7.37
CA GLU A 11 10.53 -18.26 -8.21
C GLU A 11 9.52 -17.51 -7.34
N ILE A 12 9.52 -16.18 -7.46
CA ILE A 12 8.50 -15.36 -6.82
C ILE A 12 7.19 -15.56 -7.61
N PRO A 13 6.09 -15.98 -6.96
CA PRO A 13 4.83 -16.18 -7.66
C PRO A 13 4.37 -14.91 -8.37
N ARG A 14 3.90 -15.09 -9.62
CA ARG A 14 3.36 -14.00 -10.42
C ARG A 14 2.14 -13.40 -9.72
N PRO A 15 1.96 -12.07 -9.77
CA PRO A 15 0.73 -11.45 -9.33
C PRO A 15 -0.49 -12.05 -10.03
N ARG A 16 -1.57 -12.28 -9.29
CA ARG A 16 -2.84 -12.78 -9.86
C ARG A 16 -3.55 -11.74 -10.75
N HIS A 17 -3.30 -10.47 -10.48
CA HIS A 17 -3.86 -9.33 -11.20
C HIS A 17 -2.73 -8.42 -11.68
N THR A 18 -2.82 -8.02 -12.94
CA THR A 18 -1.89 -7.17 -13.67
C THR A 18 -2.66 -6.09 -14.42
N GLY A 19 -2.02 -4.97 -14.75
CA GLY A 19 -2.69 -3.82 -15.39
C GLY A 19 -3.60 -3.05 -14.43
N GLY A 20 -4.37 -2.11 -14.97
CA GLY A 20 -5.36 -1.33 -14.25
C GLY A 20 -4.76 -0.18 -13.44
N ARG A 21 -5.63 0.45 -12.64
CA ARG A 21 -5.27 1.56 -11.75
C ARG A 21 -5.12 1.06 -10.33
N LEU A 22 -3.92 1.22 -9.76
CA LEU A 22 -3.60 0.66 -8.46
C LEU A 22 -3.37 1.74 -7.40
N LEU A 23 -3.92 1.50 -6.22
CA LEU A 23 -3.56 2.15 -4.97
C LEU A 23 -2.72 1.17 -4.14
N PHE A 24 -1.46 1.52 -3.89
CA PHE A 24 -0.65 0.86 -2.87
C PHE A 24 -0.97 1.47 -1.51
N LEU A 25 -1.48 0.66 -0.59
CA LEU A 25 -2.06 1.14 0.67
C LEU A 25 -1.28 0.59 1.87
N ASP A 26 -0.65 1.48 2.64
CA ASP A 26 -0.30 1.21 4.04
C ASP A 26 -1.48 1.49 4.99
N TYR A 27 -1.33 1.05 6.24
CA TYR A 27 -2.29 1.16 7.32
C TYR A 27 -1.78 2.08 8.42
N ASP A 28 -0.63 1.74 8.99
CA ASP A 28 0.01 2.48 10.06
C ASP A 28 0.44 3.84 9.45
N GLY A 29 0.09 4.96 10.09
CA GLY A 29 0.37 6.31 9.58
C GLY A 29 -0.51 6.73 8.39
N VAL A 30 -1.51 5.93 8.02
CA VAL A 30 -2.40 6.19 6.87
C VAL A 30 -3.87 6.13 7.27
N LEU A 31 -4.31 4.96 7.76
CA LEU A 31 -5.70 4.71 8.17
C LEU A 31 -5.93 4.92 9.67
N HIS A 32 -4.85 5.19 10.39
CA HIS A 32 -4.71 5.43 11.83
C HIS A 32 -3.25 5.85 12.11
N PRO A 33 -2.90 6.26 13.35
CA PRO A 33 -1.53 6.64 13.69
C PRO A 33 -0.48 5.54 13.47
N GLU A 34 0.77 5.92 13.19
CA GLU A 34 1.88 5.02 12.83
C GLU A 34 2.30 4.04 13.94
N ASN A 35 2.10 4.42 15.21
CA ASN A 35 2.66 3.70 16.34
C ASN A 35 1.82 2.46 16.71
N VAL A 36 1.98 1.38 15.94
CA VAL A 36 1.25 0.13 16.11
C VAL A 36 2.17 -1.00 16.56
N PHE A 37 1.80 -1.65 17.66
CA PHE A 37 2.47 -2.85 18.16
C PHE A 37 1.65 -4.10 17.91
N LEU A 38 2.27 -5.09 17.27
CA LEU A 38 1.68 -6.39 16.97
C LEU A 38 1.89 -7.37 18.14
N LEU A 39 1.06 -7.25 19.17
CA LEU A 39 1.16 -8.09 20.37
C LEU A 39 0.79 -9.56 20.07
N HIS A 40 1.60 -10.48 20.61
CA HIS A 40 1.32 -11.91 20.51
C HIS A 40 -0.06 -12.23 21.11
N ARG A 41 -0.88 -13.01 20.38
CA ARG A 41 -2.28 -13.40 20.71
C ARG A 41 -3.32 -12.27 20.82
N ARG A 42 -2.92 -11.02 21.05
CA ARG A 42 -3.84 -9.86 21.14
C ARG A 42 -4.02 -9.13 19.81
N GLY A 43 -3.08 -9.28 18.88
CA GLY A 43 -3.11 -8.59 17.60
C GLY A 43 -2.61 -7.14 17.69
N PRO A 44 -2.84 -6.34 16.64
CA PRO A 44 -2.39 -4.95 16.57
C PRO A 44 -3.05 -4.09 17.65
N GLN A 45 -2.27 -3.20 18.26
CA GLN A 45 -2.68 -2.19 19.23
C GLN A 45 -1.96 -0.87 18.93
N LEU A 46 -2.67 0.25 19.00
CA LEU A 46 -2.06 1.57 18.98
C LEU A 46 -1.36 1.84 20.32
N LEU A 47 -0.17 2.41 20.26
CA LEU A 47 0.53 2.95 21.43
C LEU A 47 0.56 4.48 21.36
N ASP A 48 0.44 5.12 22.52
CA ASP A 48 0.59 6.57 22.70
C ASP A 48 -0.28 7.44 21.77
N ALA A 49 -1.45 6.93 21.37
CA ALA A 49 -2.41 7.61 20.51
C ALA A 49 -3.80 7.74 21.18
N PRO A 50 -3.92 8.53 22.27
CA PRO A 50 -5.19 8.71 22.96
C PRO A 50 -6.25 9.32 22.02
N GLY A 51 -7.46 8.76 22.03
CA GLY A 51 -8.58 9.21 21.19
C GLY A 51 -8.63 8.56 19.80
N HIS A 52 -7.56 7.89 19.36
CA HIS A 52 -7.49 7.23 18.06
C HIS A 52 -7.86 5.74 18.13
N ARG A 53 -8.28 5.19 17.00
CA ARG A 53 -8.53 3.74 16.84
C ARG A 53 -7.95 3.21 15.54
N LEU A 54 -7.52 1.95 15.55
CA LEU A 54 -7.10 1.26 14.33
C LEU A 54 -8.22 1.32 13.29
N PHE A 55 -7.86 1.67 12.05
CA PHE A 55 -8.75 1.76 10.88
C PHE A 55 -9.84 2.83 10.96
N GLU A 56 -9.66 3.86 11.79
CA GLU A 56 -10.64 4.94 11.93
C GLU A 56 -10.89 5.74 10.65
N HIS A 57 -9.92 5.78 9.71
CA HIS A 57 -10.06 6.49 8.44
C HIS A 57 -10.47 5.61 7.26
N CYS A 58 -10.90 4.36 7.49
CA CYS A 58 -11.42 3.53 6.39
C CYS A 58 -12.61 4.16 5.68
N GLY A 59 -13.55 4.76 6.42
CA GLY A 59 -14.71 5.43 5.80
C GLY A 59 -14.28 6.61 4.93
N LEU A 60 -13.34 7.41 5.42
CA LEU A 60 -12.79 8.55 4.67
C LEU A 60 -12.08 8.11 3.38
N LEU A 61 -11.31 7.01 3.44
CA LEU A 61 -10.70 6.44 2.23
C LEU A 61 -11.77 5.92 1.26
N GLU A 62 -12.80 5.24 1.76
CA GLU A 62 -13.90 4.73 0.93
C GLU A 62 -14.63 5.86 0.20
N ASP A 63 -14.90 6.97 0.89
CA ASP A 63 -15.51 8.17 0.29
C ASP A 63 -14.60 8.79 -0.77
N ALA A 64 -13.29 8.89 -0.51
CA ALA A 64 -12.33 9.42 -1.48
C ALA A 64 -12.20 8.53 -2.74
N LEU A 65 -12.41 7.22 -2.60
CA LEU A 65 -12.36 6.26 -3.71
C LEU A 65 -13.71 6.05 -4.41
N ALA A 66 -14.81 6.56 -3.86
CA ALA A 66 -16.15 6.39 -4.42
C ALA A 66 -16.26 6.85 -5.90
N PRO A 67 -15.64 7.97 -6.32
CA PRO A 67 -15.66 8.40 -7.72
C PRO A 67 -14.87 7.50 -8.69
N TYR A 68 -14.05 6.57 -8.19
CA TYR A 68 -13.10 5.78 -8.98
C TYR A 68 -13.36 4.27 -8.80
N PRO A 69 -14.51 3.73 -9.26
CA PRO A 69 -14.91 2.34 -8.98
C PRO A 69 -13.94 1.30 -9.54
N GLU A 70 -13.17 1.62 -10.57
CA GLU A 70 -12.19 0.74 -11.20
C GLU A 70 -10.82 0.71 -10.52
N LEU A 71 -10.58 1.61 -9.56
CA LEU A 71 -9.33 1.63 -8.81
C LEU A 71 -9.28 0.46 -7.81
N GLN A 72 -8.21 -0.32 -7.92
CA GLN A 72 -7.95 -1.53 -7.13
C GLN A 72 -6.85 -1.27 -6.10
N ILE A 73 -6.86 -2.05 -5.02
CA ILE A 73 -5.95 -1.89 -3.88
C ILE A 73 -4.93 -3.02 -3.84
N VAL A 74 -3.66 -2.66 -3.73
CA VAL A 74 -2.58 -3.56 -3.34
C VAL A 74 -2.13 -3.19 -1.93
N LEU A 75 -2.15 -4.15 -1.02
CA LEU A 75 -1.71 -3.93 0.36
C LEU A 75 -0.18 -3.81 0.40
N SER A 76 0.30 -2.64 0.79
CA SER A 76 1.71 -2.35 1.02
C SER A 76 1.83 -1.90 2.46
N THR A 77 1.90 -2.86 3.38
CA THR A 77 1.93 -2.60 4.83
C THR A 77 2.81 -3.61 5.53
N SER A 78 3.46 -3.24 6.63
CA SER A 78 4.28 -4.16 7.44
C SER A 78 3.49 -5.43 7.86
N TRP A 79 2.16 -5.34 7.93
CA TRP A 79 1.26 -6.41 8.30
C TRP A 79 1.24 -7.55 7.27
N VAL A 80 1.50 -7.29 5.98
CA VAL A 80 1.51 -8.36 4.96
C VAL A 80 2.57 -9.41 5.26
N ARG A 81 3.71 -9.01 5.82
CA ARG A 81 4.74 -9.95 6.33
C ARG A 81 4.25 -10.71 7.56
N ARG A 82 3.68 -10.01 8.54
CA ARG A 82 3.21 -10.62 9.80
C ARG A 82 2.20 -11.74 9.58
N TYR A 83 1.31 -11.53 8.61
CA TYR A 83 0.26 -12.47 8.23
C TYR A 83 0.65 -13.37 7.04
N ARG A 84 1.94 -13.48 6.72
CA ARG A 84 2.50 -14.39 5.70
C ARG A 84 1.86 -14.21 4.32
N GLY A 85 1.62 -12.98 3.90
CA GLY A 85 1.00 -12.63 2.61
C GLY A 85 -0.50 -12.95 2.53
N SER A 86 -1.16 -13.30 3.64
CA SER A 86 -2.58 -13.66 3.64
C SER A 86 -3.46 -12.41 3.48
N ILE A 87 -3.80 -12.07 2.24
CA ILE A 87 -4.68 -10.94 1.89
C ILE A 87 -5.95 -10.95 2.76
N ARG A 88 -6.65 -12.09 2.83
CA ARG A 88 -7.87 -12.26 3.65
C ARG A 88 -7.68 -11.84 5.12
N ARG A 89 -6.53 -12.14 5.73
CA ARG A 89 -6.28 -11.79 7.13
C ARG A 89 -5.94 -10.31 7.28
N VAL A 90 -5.18 -9.76 6.34
CA VAL A 90 -4.70 -8.37 6.37
C VAL A 90 -5.82 -7.39 6.02
N SER A 91 -6.73 -7.74 5.11
CA SER A 91 -7.84 -6.86 4.70
C SER A 91 -9.06 -6.93 5.61
N ARG A 92 -9.15 -7.90 6.53
CA ARG A 92 -10.37 -8.20 7.32
C ARG A 92 -10.96 -7.01 8.10
N ARG A 93 -10.14 -6.01 8.46
CA ARG A 93 -10.57 -4.82 9.21
C ARG A 93 -10.88 -3.60 8.34
N LEU A 94 -10.64 -3.68 7.03
CA LEU A 94 -11.10 -2.67 6.09
C LEU A 94 -12.65 -2.71 6.00
N THR A 95 -13.27 -1.64 5.53
CA THR A 95 -14.71 -1.67 5.21
C THR A 95 -15.00 -2.63 4.06
N PRO A 96 -16.23 -3.15 3.91
CA PRO A 96 -16.56 -4.08 2.84
C PRO A 96 -16.22 -3.57 1.43
N GLY A 97 -16.45 -2.29 1.13
CA GLY A 97 -16.12 -1.71 -0.17
C GLY A 97 -14.61 -1.63 -0.43
N LEU A 98 -13.82 -1.26 0.58
CA LEU A 98 -12.36 -1.32 0.47
C LEU A 98 -11.85 -2.76 0.33
N GLN A 99 -12.40 -3.72 1.08
CA GLN A 99 -12.04 -5.14 0.98
C GLN A 99 -12.29 -5.68 -0.44
N ALA A 100 -13.41 -5.32 -1.05
CA ALA A 100 -13.78 -5.74 -2.40
C ALA A 100 -12.80 -5.24 -3.47
N ARG A 101 -12.10 -4.13 -3.21
CA ARG A 101 -11.09 -3.56 -4.11
C ARG A 101 -9.71 -4.21 -3.96
N VAL A 102 -9.46 -5.00 -2.91
CA VAL A 102 -8.13 -5.58 -2.67
C VAL A 102 -7.83 -6.74 -3.64
N VAL A 103 -6.83 -6.55 -4.49
CA VAL A 103 -6.40 -7.54 -5.49
C VAL A 103 -5.06 -8.20 -5.18
N GLY A 104 -4.35 -7.72 -4.15
CA GLY A 104 -3.00 -8.18 -3.89
C GLY A 104 -2.35 -7.61 -2.63
N ALA A 105 -1.12 -8.05 -2.41
CA ALA A 105 -0.17 -7.47 -1.49
C ALA A 105 1.21 -7.42 -2.17
N THR A 106 2.07 -6.51 -1.73
CA THR A 106 3.46 -6.42 -2.20
C THR A 106 4.30 -7.63 -1.76
N TYR A 107 3.94 -8.27 -0.64
CA TYR A 107 4.61 -9.46 -0.11
C TYR A 107 3.83 -10.77 -0.39
N HIS A 108 4.54 -11.83 -0.76
CA HIS A 108 4.04 -13.20 -0.85
C HIS A 108 4.90 -14.14 0.02
N SER A 109 4.32 -15.19 0.59
CA SER A 109 5.04 -16.14 1.47
C SER A 109 6.17 -16.93 0.81
N GLY A 110 6.26 -16.87 -0.52
CA GLY A 110 7.36 -17.45 -1.32
C GLY A 110 8.51 -16.48 -1.58
N MET A 111 8.40 -15.21 -1.17
CA MET A 111 9.50 -14.26 -1.17
C MET A 111 10.36 -14.47 0.07
N ASP A 112 11.66 -14.15 -0.05
CA ASP A 112 12.52 -14.05 1.12
C ASP A 112 12.00 -12.94 2.04
N ARG A 113 11.79 -13.30 3.31
CA ARG A 113 11.17 -12.41 4.29
C ARG A 113 12.11 -11.31 4.74
N GLU A 114 13.39 -11.61 4.91
CA GLU A 114 14.38 -10.69 5.43
C GLU A 114 14.86 -9.74 4.34
N GLU A 115 15.06 -10.24 3.12
CA GLU A 115 15.35 -9.41 1.94
C GLU A 115 14.22 -8.40 1.69
N PHE A 116 12.96 -8.85 1.69
CA PHE A 116 11.82 -7.95 1.54
C PHE A 116 11.76 -6.93 2.69
N ALA A 117 12.04 -7.34 3.93
CA ALA A 117 12.01 -6.45 5.10
C ALA A 117 13.12 -5.40 5.08
N ALA A 118 14.29 -5.74 4.52
CA ALA A 118 15.44 -4.84 4.42
C ALA A 118 15.30 -3.82 3.28
N ALA A 119 14.47 -4.10 2.27
CA ALA A 119 14.21 -3.16 1.19
C ALA A 119 13.42 -1.94 1.69
N PRO A 120 13.82 -0.70 1.32
CA PRO A 120 13.02 0.50 1.59
C PRO A 120 11.59 0.37 1.07
N ARG A 121 10.64 1.04 1.71
CA ARG A 121 9.21 0.94 1.35
C ARG A 121 8.94 1.22 -0.12
N GLY A 122 9.50 2.30 -0.65
CA GLY A 122 9.36 2.65 -2.06
C GLY A 122 9.92 1.57 -3.01
N MET A 123 10.95 0.81 -2.61
CA MET A 123 11.49 -0.29 -3.40
C MET A 123 10.60 -1.54 -3.36
N GLN A 124 9.92 -1.82 -2.24
CA GLN A 124 8.92 -2.89 -2.15
C GLN A 124 7.74 -2.61 -3.10
N VAL A 125 7.24 -1.38 -3.11
CA VAL A 125 6.20 -0.92 -4.03
C VAL A 125 6.69 -1.00 -5.47
N TRP A 126 7.87 -0.45 -5.77
CA TRP A 126 8.41 -0.44 -7.13
C TRP A 126 8.63 -1.85 -7.70
N SER A 127 9.16 -2.77 -6.89
CA SER A 127 9.30 -4.18 -7.28
C SER A 127 7.95 -4.78 -7.68
N ASP A 128 6.89 -4.49 -6.93
CA ASP A 128 5.55 -4.99 -7.24
C ASP A 128 4.95 -4.31 -8.49
N VAL A 129 5.18 -3.00 -8.69
CA VAL A 129 4.81 -2.26 -9.92
C VAL A 129 5.42 -2.91 -11.15
N LEU A 130 6.71 -3.25 -11.14
CA LEU A 130 7.37 -3.92 -12.28
C LEU A 130 6.75 -5.28 -12.64
N ARG A 131 6.23 -5.99 -11.63
CA ARG A 131 5.58 -7.30 -11.84
C ARG A 131 4.13 -7.16 -12.28
N ARG A 132 3.37 -6.22 -11.71
CA ARG A 132 1.94 -6.02 -12.00
C ARG A 132 1.69 -5.20 -13.25
N LYS A 133 2.63 -4.32 -13.63
CA LYS A 133 2.53 -3.42 -14.79
C LYS A 133 1.20 -2.66 -14.82
N PRO A 134 0.84 -1.91 -13.77
CA PRO A 134 -0.37 -1.09 -13.78
C PRO A 134 -0.29 0.01 -14.84
N ASP A 135 -1.43 0.44 -15.36
CA ASP A 135 -1.54 1.55 -16.31
C ASP A 135 -1.24 2.88 -15.62
N ALA A 136 -1.68 3.01 -14.36
CA ALA A 136 -1.36 4.13 -13.48
C ALA A 136 -1.43 3.68 -12.02
N TRP A 137 -0.67 4.34 -11.14
CA TRP A 137 -0.67 3.99 -9.73
C TRP A 137 -0.31 5.17 -8.83
N LEU A 138 -0.75 5.06 -7.58
CA LEU A 138 -0.31 5.90 -6.47
C LEU A 138 -0.07 5.06 -5.22
N ALA A 139 0.65 5.62 -4.25
CA ALA A 139 0.87 5.03 -2.94
C ALA A 139 0.45 5.99 -1.82
N LEU A 140 -0.16 5.45 -0.78
CA LEU A 140 -0.41 6.12 0.49
C LEU A 140 0.47 5.47 1.56
N ASP A 141 1.41 6.24 2.08
CA ASP A 141 2.41 5.77 3.03
C ASP A 141 2.98 6.98 3.78
N ASP A 142 3.22 6.85 5.09
CA ASP A 142 3.91 7.86 5.89
C ASP A 142 5.44 7.68 5.79
N ASP A 143 5.91 6.44 5.53
CA ASP A 143 7.32 6.14 5.26
C ASP A 143 7.68 6.64 3.85
N TRP A 144 8.22 7.85 3.79
CA TRP A 144 8.70 8.51 2.58
C TRP A 144 10.21 8.34 2.36
N LEU A 145 10.91 7.73 3.32
CA LEU A 145 12.37 7.73 3.32
C LEU A 145 12.91 6.77 2.25
N HIS A 146 13.96 7.21 1.53
CA HIS A 146 14.62 6.43 0.48
C HIS A 146 13.70 5.96 -0.67
N TRP A 147 12.57 6.63 -0.90
CA TRP A 147 11.77 6.39 -2.10
C TRP A 147 12.58 6.72 -3.36
N PRO A 148 12.58 5.81 -4.36
CA PRO A 148 13.25 6.06 -5.63
C PRO A 148 12.74 7.34 -6.28
N ALA A 149 13.64 8.12 -6.89
CA ALA A 149 13.28 9.43 -7.43
C ALA A 149 12.12 9.36 -8.44
N TRP A 150 12.08 8.31 -9.27
CA TRP A 150 11.02 8.07 -10.26
C TRP A 150 9.67 7.62 -9.67
N CYS A 151 9.61 7.34 -8.37
CA CYS A 151 8.38 6.96 -7.67
C CYS A 151 7.77 8.10 -6.85
N ARG A 152 8.49 9.20 -6.62
CA ARG A 152 8.09 10.25 -5.66
C ARG A 152 6.79 10.95 -6.02
N ASP A 153 6.53 11.16 -7.31
CA ASP A 153 5.28 11.80 -7.79
C ASP A 153 4.05 10.87 -7.67
N CYS A 154 4.29 9.58 -7.47
CA CYS A 154 3.24 8.60 -7.17
C CYS A 154 3.00 8.45 -5.66
N LEU A 155 3.86 9.01 -4.79
CA LEU A 155 3.67 8.97 -3.34
C LEU A 155 2.84 10.16 -2.84
N VAL A 156 1.74 9.84 -2.17
CA VAL A 156 1.08 10.75 -1.24
C VAL A 156 1.59 10.42 0.15
N ARG A 157 2.60 11.18 0.58
CA ARG A 157 3.10 11.13 1.96
C ARG A 157 2.00 11.57 2.92
N THR A 158 1.64 10.73 3.87
CA THR A 158 0.64 11.02 4.89
C THR A 158 1.26 11.63 6.15
N ASP A 159 0.40 12.20 7.01
CA ASP A 159 0.80 12.60 8.35
C ASP A 159 0.88 11.35 9.26
N PRO A 160 1.95 11.17 10.06
CA PRO A 160 2.12 9.95 10.86
C PRO A 160 1.05 9.75 11.95
N ILE A 161 0.32 10.79 12.35
CA ILE A 161 -0.72 10.71 13.39
C ILE A 161 -2.11 10.79 12.75
N LEU A 162 -2.35 11.83 11.95
CA LEU A 162 -3.65 12.10 11.34
C LEU A 162 -3.89 11.25 10.08
N GLY A 163 -2.85 10.63 9.53
CA GLY A 163 -2.93 9.83 8.31
C GLY A 163 -3.50 10.64 7.15
N ILE A 164 -4.49 10.04 6.48
CA ILE A 164 -5.21 10.70 5.38
C ILE A 164 -6.22 11.76 5.84
N SER A 165 -6.48 11.89 7.15
CA SER A 165 -7.42 12.90 7.66
C SER A 165 -6.80 14.29 7.82
N GLU A 166 -5.47 14.40 7.67
CA GLU A 166 -4.82 15.69 7.57
C GLU A 166 -5.32 16.42 6.29
N PRO A 167 -5.85 17.66 6.40
CA PRO A 167 -6.50 18.32 5.28
C PRO A 167 -5.64 18.45 4.00
N SER A 168 -4.37 18.81 4.13
CA SER A 168 -3.49 18.96 2.96
C SER A 168 -3.16 17.62 2.29
N VAL A 169 -3.03 16.54 3.08
CA VAL A 169 -2.87 15.16 2.61
C VAL A 169 -4.12 14.70 1.87
N LEU A 170 -5.31 14.96 2.43
CA LEU A 170 -6.57 14.56 1.80
C LEU A 170 -6.77 15.26 0.44
N GLU A 171 -6.49 16.56 0.36
CA GLU A 171 -6.57 17.30 -0.91
C GLU A 171 -5.54 16.83 -1.94
N LYS A 172 -4.31 16.52 -1.50
CA LYS A 172 -3.29 15.90 -2.35
C LYS A 172 -3.71 14.52 -2.85
N LEU A 173 -4.33 13.71 -1.98
CA LEU A 173 -4.88 12.39 -2.34
C LEU A 173 -5.93 12.53 -3.44
N LYS A 174 -6.93 13.41 -3.27
CA LYS A 174 -7.97 13.66 -4.28
C LYS A 174 -7.38 14.08 -5.63
N THR A 175 -6.43 15.02 -5.61
CA THR A 175 -5.74 15.50 -6.81
C THR A 175 -5.00 14.37 -7.53
N ASN A 176 -4.28 13.52 -6.78
CA ASN A 176 -3.54 12.40 -7.36
C ASN A 176 -4.46 11.27 -7.85
N LEU A 177 -5.60 11.03 -7.19
CA LEU A 177 -6.61 10.09 -7.65
C LEU A 177 -7.19 10.52 -9.01
N GLU A 178 -7.51 11.80 -9.17
CA GLU A 178 -7.95 12.33 -10.47
C GLU A 178 -6.90 12.11 -11.56
N ARG A 179 -5.61 12.36 -11.26
CA ARG A 179 -4.51 12.12 -12.20
C ARG A 179 -4.42 10.66 -12.61
N VAL A 180 -4.47 9.74 -11.64
CA VAL A 180 -4.43 8.29 -11.89
C VAL A 180 -5.65 7.84 -12.70
N HIS A 181 -6.82 8.42 -12.45
CA HIS A 181 -8.03 8.15 -13.22
C HIS A 181 -7.90 8.63 -14.68
N LYS A 182 -7.45 9.88 -14.89
CA LYS A 182 -7.31 10.53 -16.21
C LYS A 182 -6.20 9.96 -17.08
N ALA A 183 -5.24 9.21 -16.54
CA ALA A 183 -4.11 8.65 -17.28
C ALA A 183 -4.48 7.68 -18.43
N ILE A 184 -5.75 7.31 -18.61
CA ILE A 184 -6.26 6.52 -19.75
C ILE A 184 -7.13 7.36 -20.72
N GLY A 185 -7.32 8.66 -20.43
CA GLY A 185 -8.19 9.56 -21.21
C GLY A 185 -7.47 10.64 -22.01
N GLY A 186 -6.14 10.59 -22.13
CA GLY A 186 -5.35 11.55 -22.91
C GLY A 186 -4.79 10.90 -24.17
N GLU A 187 -5.40 11.25 -25.30
CA GLU A 187 -4.98 11.10 -26.72
C GLU A 187 -4.17 9.86 -27.14
#